data_AF-A0A848VM86-F1
#
_entry.id   AF-A0A848VM86-F1
#
_cell.length_a   1.000
_cell.length_b   1.000
_cell.length_c   1.000
_cell.angle_alpha   90.00
_cell.angle_beta   90.00
_cell.angle_gamma   90.00
#
_symmetry.space_group_name_H-M   'P 1'
#
loop_
_entity.id
_entity.type
_entity.pdbx_description
1 polymer ?
#
loop_
_entity_poly.entity_id
_entity_poly.type
_entity_poly.pdbx_seq_one_letter_code
_entity_poly.pdbx_strand_id
1 'polypeptide(L)'
;MAQEPAEVTLDIKPSARVDIIDVSQRIEDEAPGFLDSYEKTTYTSYHTTAGYFEQVFAKRLGHDPKALRAYLGSFSGLFPEGADYRHDDMTLRDELTEDQKLVEPRNADSHLKYIGSGLENTVTYKNGPKNPVYFVDLDGVYERNHRNRRTTALGYNRDEVVDEFSLEIPVSEHPIDSINLWDPSIGLFDRLHELIRIHGLDRGRIDIALDMSERNTGLTMNEYETLLMRHDLAEVLQDPIRFMAQRGRNMLRDPGAIKEKAKDYAKYDLVRLVNKFIDKVGLNESMIERVIDKFVQVPAQRFLRMKRGVSLVVDGSKDEKPSRIIAGTYQSPILVQWRRSERGARKICVRYTRYV
;
A
#
# COMPACT_ATOMS: atom_id res chain seq x y z
N MET A 1 25.95 25.03 8.04
CA MET A 1 24.53 25.29 8.38
C MET A 1 23.77 24.04 7.97
N ALA A 2 22.84 23.55 8.81
CA ALA A 2 22.02 22.41 8.41
C ALA A 2 21.13 22.84 7.24
N GLN A 3 21.07 22.04 6.18
CA GLN A 3 20.23 22.30 5.03
C GLN A 3 18.77 22.08 5.44
N GLU A 4 17.91 23.08 5.18
CA GLU A 4 16.48 22.98 5.46
C GLU A 4 15.86 21.82 4.67
N PRO A 5 14.84 21.13 5.21
CA PRO A 5 14.16 20.07 4.48
C PRO A 5 13.64 20.56 3.12
N ALA A 6 13.92 19.81 2.05
CA ALA A 6 13.44 20.11 0.70
C ALA A 6 12.55 18.99 0.16
N GLU A 7 11.77 19.30 -0.87
CA GLU A 7 10.94 18.31 -1.56
C GLU A 7 11.24 18.26 -3.05
N VAL A 8 10.97 17.10 -3.65
CA VAL A 8 10.90 16.88 -5.09
C VAL A 8 9.63 16.09 -5.37
N THR A 9 8.79 16.59 -6.25
CA THR A 9 7.57 15.89 -6.70
C THR A 9 7.78 15.39 -8.11
N LEU A 10 7.56 14.09 -8.31
CA LEU A 10 7.70 13.43 -9.61
C LEU A 10 6.32 13.07 -10.17
N ASP A 11 6.11 13.37 -11.45
CA ASP A 11 5.03 12.78 -12.23
C ASP A 11 5.57 11.52 -12.94
N ILE A 12 4.86 10.41 -12.76
CA ILE A 12 5.27 9.08 -13.20
C ILE A 12 4.24 8.54 -14.18
N LYS A 13 4.71 8.01 -15.31
CA LYS A 13 3.87 7.31 -16.29
C LYS A 13 4.32 5.85 -16.38
N PRO A 14 3.57 4.91 -15.76
CA PRO A 14 3.90 3.49 -15.83
C PRO A 14 3.86 2.97 -17.27
N SER A 15 4.70 1.99 -17.56
CA SER A 15 4.84 1.35 -18.88
C SER A 15 4.13 0.00 -18.96
N ALA A 16 3.73 -0.56 -17.83
CA ALA A 16 3.02 -1.82 -17.69
C ALA A 16 1.98 -1.75 -16.58
N ARG A 17 1.05 -2.72 -16.55
CA ARG A 17 0.07 -2.84 -15.47
C ARG A 17 0.74 -2.95 -14.10
N VAL A 18 1.64 -3.92 -13.95
CA VAL A 18 2.54 -4.00 -12.79
C VAL A 18 3.88 -3.43 -13.20
N ASP A 19 4.28 -2.30 -12.62
CA ASP A 19 5.54 -1.63 -12.92
C ASP A 19 6.35 -1.36 -11.65
N ILE A 20 7.68 -1.39 -11.80
CA ILE A 20 8.62 -1.15 -10.70
C ILE A 20 9.60 -0.11 -11.20
N ILE A 21 9.40 1.12 -10.71
CA ILE A 21 9.98 2.32 -11.30
C ILE A 21 11.00 2.87 -10.31
N ASP A 22 12.26 2.97 -10.73
CA ASP A 22 13.33 3.55 -9.92
C ASP A 22 13.12 5.06 -9.77
N VAL A 23 12.58 5.48 -8.62
CA VAL A 23 12.34 6.90 -8.36
C VAL A 23 13.58 7.59 -7.81
N SER A 24 14.53 6.85 -7.24
CA SER A 24 15.82 7.43 -6.87
C SER A 24 16.57 7.94 -8.10
N GLN A 25 16.61 7.16 -9.18
CA GLN A 25 17.22 7.61 -10.43
C GLN A 25 16.47 8.81 -11.01
N ARG A 26 15.13 8.79 -11.02
CA ARG A 26 14.34 9.92 -11.52
C ARG A 26 14.56 11.20 -10.72
N ILE A 27 14.68 11.11 -9.39
CA ILE A 27 15.04 12.27 -8.56
C ILE A 27 16.40 12.80 -8.95
N GLU A 28 17.40 11.93 -9.15
CA GLU A 28 18.73 12.37 -9.56
C GLU A 28 18.73 13.02 -10.96
N ASP A 29 17.87 12.54 -11.87
CA ASP A 29 17.73 13.12 -13.21
C ASP A 29 17.03 14.51 -13.17
N GLU A 30 16.00 14.70 -12.33
CA GLU A 30 15.22 15.94 -12.24
C GLU A 30 15.81 16.97 -11.25
N ALA A 31 16.48 16.50 -10.19
CA ALA A 31 17.08 17.31 -9.13
C ALA A 31 18.43 16.70 -8.68
N PRO A 32 19.50 16.86 -9.50
CA PRO A 32 20.81 16.25 -9.23
C PRO A 32 21.38 16.62 -7.86
N GLY A 33 21.93 15.62 -7.16
CA GLY A 33 22.52 15.76 -5.82
C GLY A 33 21.50 15.92 -4.69
N PHE A 34 20.19 15.86 -4.96
CA PHE A 34 19.17 15.96 -3.92
C PHE A 34 19.34 14.86 -2.87
N LEU A 35 19.51 13.60 -3.29
CA LEU A 35 19.62 12.47 -2.36
C LEU A 35 20.92 12.49 -1.56
N ASP A 36 22.00 13.05 -2.12
CA ASP A 36 23.28 13.22 -1.45
C ASP A 36 23.28 14.38 -0.45
N SER A 37 22.34 15.33 -0.59
CA SER A 37 22.21 16.51 0.27
C SER A 37 21.54 16.22 1.63
N TYR A 38 20.91 15.04 1.78
CA TYR A 38 20.13 14.69 2.97
C TYR A 38 20.50 13.30 3.51
N GLU A 39 20.49 13.12 4.84
CA GLU A 39 20.69 11.78 5.46
C GLU A 39 19.50 10.84 5.14
N LYS A 40 18.28 11.38 5.13
CA LYS A 40 17.05 10.60 4.96
C LYS A 40 16.14 11.25 3.92
N THR A 41 15.36 10.41 3.26
CA THR A 41 14.25 10.85 2.40
C THR A 41 12.99 10.09 2.76
N THR A 42 11.90 10.81 2.97
CA THR A 42 10.55 10.24 3.07
C THR A 42 9.86 10.36 1.72
N TYR A 43 9.37 9.24 1.19
CA TYR A 43 8.65 9.16 -0.07
C TYR A 43 7.17 8.96 0.22
N THR A 44 6.28 9.62 -0.52
CA THR A 44 4.83 9.49 -0.35
C THR A 44 4.09 9.37 -1.68
N SER A 45 3.39 8.25 -1.86
CA SER A 45 2.51 7.96 -2.98
C SER A 45 1.11 8.52 -2.74
N TYR A 46 0.50 9.03 -3.80
CA TYR A 46 -0.85 9.60 -3.83
C TYR A 46 -1.90 8.59 -4.33
N HIS A 47 -1.57 7.30 -4.40
CA HIS A 47 -2.37 6.29 -5.09
C HIS A 47 -2.74 5.14 -4.15
N THR A 48 -3.89 4.51 -4.42
CA THR A 48 -4.47 3.41 -3.63
C THR A 48 -4.04 2.03 -4.15
N THR A 49 -3.45 1.99 -5.34
CA THR A 49 -2.91 0.80 -6.02
C THR A 49 -1.43 0.92 -6.33
N ALA A 50 -0.76 1.97 -5.87
CA ALA A 50 0.66 2.18 -6.08
C ALA A 50 1.33 2.79 -4.85
N GLY A 51 2.56 2.36 -4.56
CA GLY A 51 3.26 2.76 -3.34
C GLY A 51 4.64 2.16 -3.24
N TYR A 52 5.10 1.97 -2.01
CA TYR A 52 6.47 1.60 -1.70
C TYR A 52 6.57 0.42 -0.76
N PHE A 53 7.70 -0.27 -0.82
CA PHE A 53 8.11 -1.15 0.26
C PHE A 53 9.02 -0.43 1.23
N GLU A 54 9.02 -0.84 2.50
CA GLU A 54 9.99 -0.33 3.49
C GLU A 54 11.42 -0.68 3.11
N GLN A 55 12.37 0.20 3.43
CA GLN A 55 13.79 0.03 3.10
C GLN A 55 14.36 -1.32 3.58
N VAL A 56 13.99 -1.75 4.79
CA VAL A 56 14.44 -3.03 5.35
C VAL A 56 13.93 -4.21 4.51
N PHE A 57 12.72 -4.12 3.96
CA PHE A 57 12.18 -5.16 3.10
C PHE A 57 12.86 -5.16 1.73
N ALA A 58 13.01 -4.00 1.10
CA ALA A 58 13.73 -3.87 -0.17
C ALA A 58 15.17 -4.39 -0.06
N LYS A 59 15.88 -4.04 1.03
CA LYS A 59 17.24 -4.51 1.33
C LYS A 59 17.32 -6.03 1.49
N ARG A 60 16.31 -6.66 2.12
CA ARG A 60 16.25 -8.13 2.27
C ARG A 60 16.12 -8.84 0.92
N LEU A 61 15.50 -8.20 -0.06
CA LEU A 61 15.42 -8.66 -1.45
C LEU A 61 16.59 -8.16 -2.32
N GLY A 62 17.65 -7.63 -1.70
CA GLY A 62 18.85 -7.18 -2.39
C GLY A 62 18.67 -5.92 -3.23
N HIS A 63 17.59 -5.15 -3.00
CA HIS A 63 17.21 -4.03 -3.86
C HIS A 63 17.03 -4.43 -5.33
N ASP A 64 16.69 -5.69 -5.61
CA ASP A 64 16.52 -6.17 -6.98
C ASP A 64 15.07 -5.99 -7.45
N PRO A 65 14.82 -5.18 -8.50
CA PRO A 65 13.47 -5.01 -9.04
C PRO A 65 12.88 -6.33 -9.56
N LYS A 66 13.69 -7.29 -10.01
CA LYS A 66 13.18 -8.61 -10.43
C LYS A 66 12.69 -9.41 -9.23
N ALA A 67 13.42 -9.40 -8.11
CA ALA A 67 12.99 -10.04 -6.87
C ALA A 67 11.71 -9.39 -6.31
N LEU A 68 11.59 -8.06 -6.36
CA LEU A 68 10.36 -7.35 -5.99
C LEU A 68 9.19 -7.74 -6.88
N ARG A 69 9.40 -7.82 -8.20
CA ARG A 69 8.37 -8.27 -9.16
C ARG A 69 7.94 -9.71 -8.90
N ALA A 70 8.88 -10.60 -8.61
CA ALA A 70 8.60 -11.98 -8.27
C ALA A 70 7.80 -12.11 -6.96
N TYR A 71 8.18 -11.32 -5.95
CA TYR A 71 7.43 -11.22 -4.70
C TYR A 71 5.99 -10.77 -4.94
N LEU A 72 5.76 -9.70 -5.71
CA LEU A 72 4.41 -9.26 -6.08
C LEU A 72 3.65 -10.31 -6.90
N GLY A 73 4.35 -11.05 -7.77
CA GLY A 73 3.78 -12.14 -8.57
C GLY A 73 3.19 -13.28 -7.72
N SER A 74 3.73 -13.52 -6.53
CA SER A 74 3.16 -14.51 -5.59
C SER A 74 1.74 -14.16 -5.14
N PHE A 75 1.40 -12.86 -5.09
CA PHE A 75 0.06 -12.38 -4.75
C PHE A 75 -0.91 -12.46 -5.92
N SER A 76 -0.44 -12.60 -7.17
CA SER A 76 -1.34 -12.76 -8.32
C SER A 76 -2.08 -14.10 -8.31
N GLY A 77 -1.57 -15.12 -7.62
CA GLY A 77 -2.33 -16.37 -7.39
C GLY A 77 -3.41 -16.22 -6.31
N LEU A 78 -3.17 -15.32 -5.36
CA LEU A 78 -4.10 -15.02 -4.28
C LEU A 78 -5.22 -14.07 -4.75
N PHE A 79 -4.82 -13.04 -5.47
CA PHE A 79 -5.68 -12.01 -6.05
C PHE A 79 -5.52 -12.09 -7.57
N PRO A 80 -6.17 -13.08 -8.22
CA PRO A 80 -6.13 -13.18 -9.67
C PRO A 80 -6.79 -11.97 -10.32
N GLU A 81 -6.14 -11.42 -11.35
CA GLU A 81 -6.68 -10.34 -12.16
C GLU A 81 -7.97 -10.77 -12.86
N GLY A 82 -8.96 -9.88 -12.90
CA GLY A 82 -10.22 -10.09 -13.62
C GLY A 82 -11.11 -11.19 -13.03
N ALA A 83 -10.88 -11.61 -11.79
CA ALA A 83 -11.86 -12.41 -11.08
C ALA A 83 -13.14 -11.61 -10.81
N ASP A 84 -14.19 -12.30 -10.36
CA ASP A 84 -15.54 -11.77 -10.18
C ASP A 84 -15.70 -10.88 -8.93
N TYR A 85 -14.70 -10.04 -8.63
CA TYR A 85 -14.71 -9.10 -7.51
C TYR A 85 -15.93 -8.19 -7.58
N ARG A 86 -16.53 -7.88 -6.42
CA ARG A 86 -17.68 -6.97 -6.40
C ARG A 86 -17.27 -5.55 -6.73
N HIS A 87 -16.09 -5.13 -6.28
CA HIS A 87 -15.51 -3.84 -6.64
C HIS A 87 -15.40 -3.64 -8.17
N ASP A 88 -15.24 -4.72 -8.93
CA ASP A 88 -15.10 -4.64 -10.40
C ASP A 88 -16.46 -4.63 -11.13
N ASP A 89 -17.58 -4.74 -10.41
CA ASP A 89 -18.92 -4.58 -10.96
C ASP A 89 -19.33 -3.10 -11.00
N MET A 90 -19.10 -2.47 -12.14
CA MET A 90 -19.41 -1.04 -12.37
C MET A 90 -20.89 -0.70 -12.18
N THR A 91 -21.80 -1.69 -12.23
CA THR A 91 -23.23 -1.45 -11.99
C THR A 91 -23.55 -1.19 -10.52
N LEU A 92 -22.64 -1.57 -9.61
CA LEU A 92 -22.78 -1.39 -8.16
C LEU A 92 -22.00 -0.17 -7.63
N ARG A 93 -21.22 0.51 -8.48
CA ARG A 93 -20.36 1.64 -8.11
C ARG A 93 -21.08 2.98 -8.21
N ASP A 94 -21.89 3.30 -7.21
CA ASP A 94 -22.72 4.52 -7.18
C ASP A 94 -21.90 5.81 -6.99
N GLU A 95 -20.64 5.70 -6.56
CA GLU A 95 -19.72 6.82 -6.39
C GLU A 95 -19.12 7.34 -7.71
N LEU A 96 -19.23 6.56 -8.80
CA LEU A 96 -18.74 6.92 -10.12
C LEU A 96 -19.87 7.46 -11.01
N THR A 97 -19.58 8.51 -11.76
CA THR A 97 -20.44 8.93 -12.88
C THR A 97 -20.42 7.88 -13.99
N GLU A 98 -21.44 7.90 -14.87
CA GLU A 98 -21.49 6.98 -16.01
C GLU A 98 -20.26 7.12 -16.94
N ASP A 99 -19.77 8.34 -17.13
CA ASP A 99 -18.55 8.59 -17.90
C ASP A 99 -17.30 8.01 -17.20
N GLN A 100 -17.23 8.09 -15.87
CA GLN A 100 -16.14 7.49 -15.09
C GLN A 100 -16.18 5.96 -15.17
N LYS A 101 -17.36 5.34 -15.06
CA LYS A 101 -17.54 3.88 -15.15
C LYS A 101 -17.04 3.30 -16.47
N LEU A 102 -17.07 4.06 -17.57
CA LEU A 102 -16.58 3.62 -18.88
C LEU A 102 -15.05 3.48 -18.94
N VAL A 103 -14.32 4.23 -18.12
CA VAL A 103 -12.86 4.30 -18.17
C VAL A 103 -12.17 3.77 -16.92
N GLU A 104 -12.93 3.51 -15.85
CA GLU A 104 -12.39 2.99 -14.61
C GLU A 104 -11.93 1.54 -14.81
N PRO A 105 -10.67 1.21 -14.47
CA PRO A 105 -10.19 -0.15 -14.59
C PRO A 105 -10.81 -1.06 -13.53
N ARG A 106 -10.94 -2.32 -13.91
CA ARG A 106 -11.19 -3.43 -12.98
C ARG A 106 -9.88 -3.77 -12.28
N ASN A 107 -9.70 -3.21 -11.07
CA ASN A 107 -8.43 -3.24 -10.36
C ASN A 107 -8.58 -3.69 -8.89
N ALA A 108 -9.68 -4.35 -8.51
CA ALA A 108 -9.86 -4.89 -7.16
C ALA A 108 -8.67 -5.76 -6.71
N ASP A 109 -8.13 -6.57 -7.63
CA ASP A 109 -6.92 -7.38 -7.38
C ASP A 109 -5.71 -6.53 -7.00
N SER A 110 -5.56 -5.34 -7.60
CA SER A 110 -4.47 -4.41 -7.34
C SER A 110 -4.59 -3.79 -5.95
N HIS A 111 -5.80 -3.38 -5.54
CA HIS A 111 -6.05 -2.92 -4.17
C HIS A 111 -5.75 -4.02 -3.14
N LEU A 112 -6.25 -5.23 -3.36
CA LEU A 112 -6.00 -6.36 -2.45
C LEU A 112 -4.51 -6.73 -2.41
N LYS A 113 -3.81 -6.68 -3.54
CA LYS A 113 -2.37 -6.90 -3.63
C LYS A 113 -1.57 -5.81 -2.93
N TYR A 114 -1.99 -4.56 -3.02
CA TYR A 114 -1.41 -3.46 -2.27
C TYR A 114 -1.47 -3.76 -0.75
N ILE A 115 -2.67 -4.04 -0.24
CA ILE A 115 -2.92 -4.32 1.18
C ILE A 115 -2.18 -5.60 1.62
N GLY A 116 -2.31 -6.67 0.85
CA GLY A 116 -1.80 -7.99 1.21
C GLY A 116 -0.28 -8.12 1.14
N SER A 117 0.35 -7.43 0.19
CA SER A 117 1.81 -7.49 0.00
C SER A 117 2.59 -6.63 1.01
N GLY A 118 1.90 -5.74 1.71
CA GLY A 118 2.49 -4.80 2.66
C GLY A 118 3.18 -3.62 1.99
N LEU A 119 2.64 -3.17 0.84
CA LEU A 119 2.97 -1.86 0.30
C LEU A 119 2.44 -0.76 1.24
N GLU A 120 3.13 0.37 1.24
CA GLU A 120 2.78 1.55 2.02
C GLU A 120 2.73 2.78 1.12
N ASN A 121 1.90 3.75 1.49
CA ASN A 121 1.83 5.02 0.78
C ASN A 121 3.09 5.83 1.08
N THR A 122 3.54 5.82 2.34
CA THR A 122 4.67 6.60 2.80
C THR A 122 5.75 5.72 3.41
N VAL A 123 7.01 5.90 3.00
CA VAL A 123 8.17 5.18 3.57
C VAL A 123 9.35 6.13 3.76
N THR A 124 10.18 5.86 4.75
CA THR A 124 11.44 6.59 4.96
C THR A 124 12.63 5.71 4.64
N TYR A 125 13.57 6.24 3.86
CA TYR A 125 14.84 5.59 3.55
C TYR A 125 15.98 6.44 4.10
N LYS A 126 17.00 5.77 4.64
CA LYS A 126 18.33 6.39 4.74
C LYS A 126 18.95 6.44 3.36
N ASN A 127 19.35 7.63 2.93
CA ASN A 127 19.96 7.83 1.62
C ASN A 127 21.32 7.11 1.55
N GLY A 128 21.71 6.73 0.36
CA GLY A 128 23.00 6.12 0.10
C GLY A 128 23.09 5.52 -1.30
N PRO A 129 24.30 5.48 -1.90
CA PRO A 129 24.50 5.17 -3.32
C PRO A 129 24.12 3.73 -3.73
N LYS A 130 23.79 2.86 -2.77
CA LYS A 130 23.40 1.45 -2.99
C LYS A 130 21.96 1.16 -2.60
N ASN A 131 21.16 2.20 -2.31
CA ASN A 131 19.81 2.05 -1.79
C ASN A 131 18.79 2.62 -2.80
N PRO A 132 18.56 1.97 -3.95
CA PRO A 132 17.53 2.44 -4.86
C PRO A 132 16.16 2.29 -4.20
N VAL A 133 15.27 3.21 -4.56
CA VAL A 133 13.89 3.29 -4.11
C VAL A 133 12.98 3.08 -5.30
N TYR A 134 12.11 2.08 -5.19
CA TYR A 134 11.20 1.71 -6.26
C TYR A 134 9.78 2.10 -5.92
N PHE A 135 9.17 2.92 -6.76
CA PHE A 135 7.73 3.11 -6.80
C PHE A 135 7.10 1.92 -7.53
N VAL A 136 6.22 1.22 -6.85
CA VAL A 136 5.53 0.03 -7.36
C VAL A 136 4.12 0.44 -7.77
N ASP A 137 3.80 0.26 -9.04
CA ASP A 137 2.43 0.40 -9.57
C ASP A 137 1.85 -0.98 -9.85
N LEU A 138 0.58 -1.20 -9.51
CA LEU A 138 -0.12 -2.48 -9.68
C LEU A 138 -1.19 -2.45 -10.78
N ASP A 139 -1.62 -1.27 -11.24
CA ASP A 139 -2.62 -1.08 -12.29
C ASP A 139 -2.26 0.07 -13.27
N GLY A 140 -0.96 0.26 -13.53
CA GLY A 140 -0.41 1.44 -14.20
C GLY A 140 -0.79 1.57 -15.68
N VAL A 141 -1.14 0.46 -16.32
CA VAL A 141 -1.67 0.39 -17.70
C VAL A 141 -2.92 -0.47 -17.69
N TYR A 142 -4.01 0.09 -18.21
CA TYR A 142 -5.27 -0.61 -18.44
C TYR A 142 -5.70 -0.42 -19.89
N GLU A 143 -5.88 -1.54 -20.60
CA GLU A 143 -6.07 -1.56 -22.05
C GLU A 143 -5.00 -0.76 -22.81
N ARG A 144 -5.37 0.38 -23.41
CA ARG A 144 -4.45 1.30 -24.12
C ARG A 144 -4.11 2.54 -23.29
N ASN A 145 -4.69 2.68 -22.11
CA ASN A 145 -4.56 3.85 -21.27
C ASN A 145 -3.43 3.66 -20.26
N HIS A 146 -2.57 4.67 -20.17
CA HIS A 146 -1.53 4.75 -19.16
C HIS A 146 -2.00 5.69 -18.05
N ARG A 147 -1.91 5.23 -16.80
CA ARG A 147 -2.19 6.07 -15.64
C ARG A 147 -1.14 7.16 -15.50
N ASN A 148 -1.55 8.29 -14.94
CA ASN A 148 -0.62 9.31 -14.48
C ASN A 148 -0.51 9.18 -12.96
N ARG A 149 0.71 8.95 -12.50
CA ARG A 149 1.05 8.80 -11.10
C ARG A 149 1.83 10.00 -10.64
N ARG A 150 1.80 10.21 -9.34
CA ARG A 150 2.47 11.30 -8.64
C ARG A 150 3.00 10.77 -7.34
N THR A 151 4.20 11.19 -6.99
CA THR A 151 4.82 10.91 -5.71
C THR A 151 5.72 12.07 -5.30
N THR A 152 5.88 12.27 -4.00
CA THR A 152 6.73 13.32 -3.44
C THR A 152 7.78 12.72 -2.53
N ALA A 153 9.00 13.21 -2.66
CA ALA A 153 10.14 12.86 -1.84
C ALA A 153 10.57 14.08 -1.02
N LEU A 154 10.60 13.96 0.30
CA LEU A 154 11.09 14.99 1.22
C LEU A 154 12.41 14.56 1.84
N GLY A 155 13.46 15.30 1.53
CA GLY A 155 14.81 15.12 2.07
C GLY A 155 14.98 15.93 3.35
N TYR A 156 15.58 15.31 4.37
CA TYR A 156 15.86 15.94 5.67
C TYR A 156 17.03 15.24 6.38
N ASN A 157 17.60 15.92 7.38
CA ASN A 157 18.79 15.43 8.07
C ASN A 157 18.47 14.92 9.47
N ARG A 158 17.55 15.57 10.17
CA ARG A 158 17.13 15.17 11.50
C ARG A 158 15.62 15.23 11.63
N ASP A 159 15.11 14.49 12.59
CA ASP A 159 13.71 14.49 12.93
C ASP A 159 13.54 14.65 14.45
N GLU A 160 12.46 15.30 14.86
CA GLU A 160 12.09 15.47 16.27
C GLU A 160 10.61 15.17 16.48
N VAL A 161 10.30 14.42 17.54
CA VAL A 161 8.91 14.18 17.94
C VAL A 161 8.40 15.43 18.64
N VAL A 162 7.31 16.00 18.12
CA VAL A 162 6.73 17.25 18.65
C VAL A 162 5.45 17.02 19.43
N ASP A 163 4.71 15.94 19.14
CA ASP A 163 3.51 15.57 19.89
C ASP A 163 3.16 14.09 19.70
N GLU A 164 2.43 13.53 20.66
CA GLU A 164 1.90 12.18 20.62
C GLU A 164 0.57 12.10 21.40
N PHE A 165 -0.44 11.49 20.80
CA PHE A 165 -1.72 11.23 21.48
C PHE A 165 -2.28 9.86 21.13
N SER A 166 -3.13 9.32 21.99
CA SER A 166 -3.88 8.10 21.73
C SER A 166 -5.36 8.39 21.50
N LEU A 167 -6.00 7.56 20.67
CA LEU A 167 -7.44 7.61 20.41
C LEU A 167 -8.00 6.19 20.38
N GLU A 168 -9.20 6.03 20.91
CA GLU A 168 -9.98 4.80 20.77
C GLU A 168 -10.91 4.93 19.57
N ILE A 169 -10.83 3.98 18.65
CA ILE A 169 -11.63 3.89 17.44
C ILE A 169 -12.75 2.89 17.69
N PRO A 170 -14.02 3.32 17.71
CA PRO A 170 -15.15 2.41 17.82
C PRO A 170 -15.14 1.40 16.67
N VAL A 171 -15.41 0.14 16.98
CA VAL A 171 -15.56 -0.93 15.98
C VAL A 171 -16.85 -1.70 16.23
N SER A 172 -17.43 -2.28 15.19
CA SER A 172 -18.63 -3.10 15.35
C SER A 172 -18.34 -4.40 16.12
N GLU A 173 -19.41 -5.07 16.56
CA GLU A 173 -19.30 -6.40 17.16
C GLU A 173 -18.95 -7.50 16.15
N HIS A 174 -18.99 -7.19 14.84
CA HIS A 174 -18.67 -8.15 13.80
C HIS A 174 -17.20 -8.55 13.84
N PRO A 175 -16.85 -9.84 13.66
CA PRO A 175 -15.46 -10.27 13.70
C PRO A 175 -14.59 -9.63 12.63
N ILE A 176 -15.15 -9.32 11.46
CA ILE A 176 -14.48 -8.63 10.37
C ILE A 176 -15.16 -7.29 10.16
N ASP A 177 -14.36 -6.23 10.18
CA ASP A 177 -14.82 -4.85 10.05
C ASP A 177 -13.71 -3.99 9.46
N SER A 178 -14.09 -2.92 8.80
CA SER A 178 -13.21 -1.94 8.17
C SER A 178 -13.72 -0.55 8.50
N ILE A 179 -12.88 0.28 9.12
CA ILE A 179 -13.24 1.62 9.57
C ILE A 179 -12.40 2.64 8.78
N ASN A 180 -13.07 3.54 8.07
CA ASN A 180 -12.43 4.71 7.48
C ASN A 180 -12.04 5.69 8.59
N LEU A 181 -10.75 5.89 8.86
CA LEU A 181 -10.32 6.79 9.91
C LEU A 181 -10.50 8.28 9.56
N TRP A 182 -10.88 8.60 8.32
CA TRP A 182 -11.32 9.94 7.92
C TRP A 182 -12.82 10.15 8.00
N ASP A 183 -13.60 9.16 8.45
CA ASP A 183 -15.01 9.37 8.73
C ASP A 183 -15.15 10.55 9.73
N PRO A 184 -15.93 11.61 9.40
CA PRO A 184 -16.07 12.77 10.28
C PRO A 184 -16.57 12.43 11.69
N SER A 185 -17.33 11.34 11.85
CA SER A 185 -17.81 10.89 13.16
C SER A 185 -16.69 10.44 14.10
N ILE A 186 -15.51 10.09 13.56
CA ILE A 186 -14.31 9.75 14.34
C ILE A 186 -13.58 11.02 14.80
N GLY A 187 -13.66 12.10 14.02
CA GLY A 187 -13.02 13.38 14.32
C GLY A 187 -11.49 13.37 14.25
N LEU A 188 -10.86 12.28 13.78
CA LEU A 188 -9.41 12.16 13.72
C LEU A 188 -8.82 13.20 12.77
N PHE A 189 -9.36 13.33 11.55
CA PHE A 189 -8.83 14.23 10.53
C PHE A 189 -8.75 15.69 11.00
N ASP A 190 -9.82 16.21 11.59
CA ASP A 190 -9.87 17.58 12.12
C ASP A 190 -8.84 17.79 13.24
N ARG A 191 -8.76 16.81 14.16
CA ARG A 191 -7.76 16.82 15.23
C ARG A 191 -6.34 16.80 14.67
N LEU A 192 -6.10 16.07 13.56
CA LEU A 192 -4.79 16.05 12.93
C LEU A 192 -4.37 17.43 12.45
N HIS A 193 -5.26 18.11 11.72
CA HIS A 193 -5.03 19.46 11.21
C HIS A 193 -4.95 20.53 12.29
N GLU A 194 -5.71 20.40 13.37
CA GLU A 194 -5.59 21.28 14.53
C GLU A 194 -4.18 21.22 15.14
N LEU A 195 -3.65 20.02 15.37
CA LEU A 195 -2.31 19.85 15.94
C LEU A 195 -1.20 20.27 14.98
N ILE A 196 -1.36 20.09 13.66
CA ILE A 196 -0.44 20.67 12.66
C ILE A 196 -0.34 22.18 12.85
N ARG A 197 -1.48 22.87 13.01
CA ARG A 197 -1.53 24.34 13.21
C ARG A 197 -0.94 24.75 14.55
N ILE A 198 -1.30 24.09 15.64
CA ILE A 198 -0.82 24.41 17.00
C ILE A 198 0.71 24.29 17.09
N HIS A 199 1.27 23.21 16.51
CA HIS A 199 2.71 22.95 16.56
C HIS A 199 3.49 23.65 15.46
N GLY A 200 2.82 24.40 14.56
CA GLY A 200 3.46 25.00 13.39
C GLY A 200 4.27 23.98 12.59
N LEU A 201 3.70 22.78 12.40
CA LEU A 201 4.38 21.70 11.71
C LEU A 201 4.40 21.98 10.21
N ASP A 202 5.49 22.57 9.73
CA ASP A 202 5.62 22.93 8.32
C ASP A 202 5.98 21.73 7.45
N ARG A 203 7.05 21.01 7.80
CA ARG A 203 7.48 19.78 7.14
C ARG A 203 7.68 18.67 8.14
N GLY A 204 7.10 17.51 7.86
CA GLY A 204 7.15 16.41 8.79
C GLY A 204 6.32 15.20 8.39
N ARG A 205 6.05 14.37 9.39
CA ARG A 205 5.27 13.15 9.25
C ARG A 205 4.37 12.95 10.45
N ILE A 206 3.19 12.41 10.18
CA ILE A 206 2.26 11.91 11.19
C ILE A 206 2.24 10.39 11.05
N ASP A 207 2.62 9.69 12.11
CA ASP A 207 2.52 8.25 12.20
C ASP A 207 1.24 7.87 12.93
N ILE A 208 0.40 7.07 12.31
CA ILE A 208 -0.78 6.46 12.94
C ILE A 208 -0.47 4.98 13.12
N ALA A 209 -0.34 4.53 14.36
CA ALA A 209 0.02 3.15 14.67
C ALA A 209 -0.99 2.51 15.63
N LEU A 210 -1.21 1.21 15.50
CA LEU A 210 -1.94 0.43 16.48
C LEU A 210 -1.15 0.34 17.78
N ASP A 211 -1.84 0.49 18.91
CA ASP A 211 -1.26 0.24 20.23
C ASP A 211 -0.67 -1.19 20.26
N MET A 212 0.45 -1.38 20.96
CA MET A 212 1.15 -2.67 21.01
C MET A 212 0.29 -3.81 21.56
N SER A 213 -0.73 -3.49 22.35
CA SER A 213 -1.70 -4.45 22.86
C SER A 213 -2.68 -4.96 21.79
N GLU A 214 -2.89 -4.21 20.70
CA GLU A 214 -3.87 -4.55 19.67
C GLU A 214 -3.42 -5.74 18.82
N ARG A 215 -4.31 -6.72 18.70
CA ARG A 215 -4.11 -7.97 17.94
C ARG A 215 -5.26 -8.18 16.98
N ASN A 216 -4.99 -8.92 15.90
CA ASN A 216 -5.98 -9.26 14.87
C ASN A 216 -6.62 -8.03 14.23
N THR A 217 -5.84 -6.97 14.13
CA THR A 217 -6.17 -5.73 13.46
C THR A 217 -4.92 -5.17 12.79
N GLY A 218 -5.12 -4.40 11.73
CA GLY A 218 -4.10 -3.82 10.88
C GLY A 218 -4.56 -2.46 10.35
N LEU A 219 -3.60 -1.72 9.82
CA LEU A 219 -3.80 -0.43 9.15
C LEU A 219 -3.32 -0.54 7.71
N THR A 220 -4.00 0.18 6.82
CA THR A 220 -3.58 0.35 5.43
C THR A 220 -4.00 1.73 4.94
N MET A 221 -3.27 2.28 3.96
CA MET A 221 -3.70 3.46 3.22
C MET A 221 -4.32 2.99 1.91
N ASN A 222 -5.63 3.18 1.76
CA ASN A 222 -6.33 2.72 0.56
C ASN A 222 -7.60 3.52 0.29
N GLU A 223 -8.30 3.18 -0.77
CA GLU A 223 -9.63 3.70 -1.03
C GLU A 223 -10.62 3.04 -0.08
N TYR A 224 -11.37 3.86 0.66
CA TYR A 224 -12.50 3.35 1.41
C TYR A 224 -13.72 3.24 0.49
N GLU A 225 -13.72 2.19 -0.31
CA GLU A 225 -14.85 1.79 -1.15
C GLU A 225 -15.55 0.59 -0.48
N THR A 226 -16.87 0.63 -0.43
CA THR A 226 -17.68 -0.31 0.35
C THR A 226 -17.60 -1.73 -0.21
N LEU A 227 -17.65 -1.93 -1.52
CA LEU A 227 -17.59 -3.24 -2.15
C LEU A 227 -16.23 -3.89 -1.92
N LEU A 228 -15.15 -3.14 -2.08
CA LEU A 228 -13.79 -3.59 -1.82
C LEU A 228 -13.59 -3.94 -0.35
N MET A 229 -13.95 -3.05 0.57
CA MET A 229 -13.64 -3.23 2.00
C MET A 229 -14.58 -4.22 2.68
N ARG A 230 -15.90 -4.13 2.43
CA ARG A 230 -16.90 -4.94 3.13
C ARG A 230 -17.24 -6.25 2.43
N HIS A 231 -16.86 -6.43 1.17
CA HIS A 231 -17.07 -7.68 0.46
C HIS A 231 -15.76 -8.35 0.08
N ASP A 232 -14.98 -7.78 -0.84
CA ASP A 232 -13.84 -8.50 -1.42
C ASP A 232 -12.74 -8.76 -0.37
N LEU A 233 -12.31 -7.72 0.36
CA LEU A 233 -11.33 -7.87 1.46
C LEU A 233 -11.90 -8.71 2.60
N ALA A 234 -13.17 -8.51 2.96
CA ALA A 234 -13.81 -9.26 4.02
C ALA A 234 -13.85 -10.78 3.70
N GLU A 235 -14.16 -11.16 2.46
CA GLU A 235 -14.16 -12.55 2.00
C GLU A 235 -12.75 -13.17 2.09
N VAL A 236 -11.72 -12.41 1.68
CA VAL A 236 -10.31 -12.80 1.80
C VAL A 236 -9.92 -13.04 3.25
N LEU A 237 -10.36 -12.19 4.18
CA LEU A 237 -10.07 -12.31 5.61
C LEU A 237 -10.80 -13.48 6.26
N GLN A 238 -11.99 -13.85 5.77
CA GLN A 238 -12.74 -15.00 6.26
C GLN A 238 -12.06 -16.31 5.90
N ASP A 239 -11.75 -16.52 4.63
CA ASP A 239 -11.15 -17.75 4.13
C ASP A 239 -10.36 -17.50 2.83
N PRO A 240 -9.04 -17.23 2.92
CA PRO A 240 -8.23 -16.92 1.75
C PRO A 240 -8.09 -18.13 0.80
N ILE A 241 -8.17 -19.36 1.29
CA ILE A 241 -8.05 -20.57 0.45
C ILE A 241 -9.34 -20.76 -0.35
N ARG A 242 -10.49 -20.63 0.30
CA ARG A 242 -11.79 -20.69 -0.37
C ARG A 242 -11.94 -19.56 -1.38
N PHE A 243 -11.50 -18.35 -1.03
CA PHE A 243 -11.46 -17.22 -1.96
C PHE A 243 -10.72 -17.59 -3.25
N MET A 244 -9.46 -18.05 -3.14
CA MET A 244 -8.69 -18.51 -4.30
C MET A 244 -9.40 -19.61 -5.10
N ALA A 245 -9.99 -20.60 -4.41
CA ALA A 245 -10.65 -21.73 -5.06
C ALA A 245 -11.95 -21.34 -5.78
N GLN A 246 -12.72 -20.38 -5.26
CA GLN A 246 -13.94 -19.87 -5.89
C GLN A 246 -13.60 -19.01 -7.10
N ARG A 247 -12.71 -18.04 -6.93
CA ARG A 247 -12.29 -17.11 -8.00
C ARG A 247 -11.59 -17.87 -9.14
N GLY A 248 -10.72 -18.82 -8.82
CA GLY A 248 -10.05 -19.66 -9.84
C GLY A 248 -10.99 -20.58 -10.62
N ARG A 249 -12.09 -21.06 -10.01
CA ARG A 249 -13.11 -21.87 -10.72
C ARG A 249 -13.98 -21.03 -11.66
N ASN A 250 -14.26 -19.78 -11.28
CA ASN A 250 -15.08 -18.90 -12.11
C ASN A 250 -14.31 -18.41 -13.35
N MET A 251 -12.99 -18.22 -13.25
CA MET A 251 -12.13 -17.99 -14.42
C MET A 251 -12.14 -19.15 -15.43
N LEU A 252 -12.24 -20.40 -14.97
CA LEU A 252 -12.30 -21.60 -15.84
C LEU A 252 -13.60 -21.71 -16.65
N ARG A 253 -14.63 -20.93 -16.30
CA ARG A 253 -15.93 -20.92 -17.00
C ARG A 253 -15.97 -19.98 -18.21
N ASP A 254 -14.95 -19.13 -18.39
CA ASP A 254 -14.82 -18.22 -19.53
C ASP A 254 -13.51 -18.48 -20.31
N PRO A 255 -13.51 -19.39 -21.31
CA PRO A 255 -12.29 -19.89 -21.96
C PRO A 255 -11.52 -18.83 -22.76
N GLY A 256 -12.13 -17.69 -23.08
CA GLY A 256 -11.53 -16.64 -23.92
C GLY A 256 -10.50 -15.76 -23.19
N ALA A 257 -10.54 -15.71 -21.87
CA ALA A 257 -9.61 -14.94 -21.04
C ALA A 257 -8.35 -15.73 -20.63
N ILE A 258 -8.26 -17.01 -21.01
CA ILE A 258 -7.26 -17.95 -20.49
C ILE A 258 -6.16 -18.18 -21.54
N LYS A 259 -4.95 -17.66 -21.31
CA LYS A 259 -3.75 -18.19 -21.98
C LYS A 259 -3.61 -19.67 -21.61
N GLU A 260 -3.44 -20.54 -22.59
CA GLU A 260 -3.44 -22.03 -22.57
C GLU A 260 -2.73 -22.72 -21.38
N LYS A 261 -1.89 -22.02 -20.61
CA LYS A 261 -1.08 -22.55 -19.51
C LYS A 261 -1.70 -22.49 -18.10
N ALA A 262 -2.96 -22.06 -17.95
CA ALA A 262 -3.61 -21.92 -16.64
C ALA A 262 -4.47 -23.11 -16.17
N LYS A 263 -4.61 -24.18 -16.98
CA LYS A 263 -5.55 -25.28 -16.70
C LYS A 263 -5.17 -26.19 -15.52
N ASP A 264 -3.91 -26.23 -15.09
CA ASP A 264 -3.44 -27.15 -14.03
C ASP A 264 -3.45 -26.55 -12.60
N TYR A 265 -4.02 -25.37 -12.40
CA TYR A 265 -3.65 -24.50 -11.27
C TYR A 265 -4.48 -24.62 -9.99
N ALA A 266 -5.59 -25.36 -9.99
CA ALA A 266 -6.51 -25.36 -8.88
C ALA A 266 -6.55 -26.72 -8.16
N LYS A 267 -5.58 -26.99 -7.28
CA LYS A 267 -5.96 -27.76 -6.10
C LYS A 267 -5.10 -27.59 -4.87
N TYR A 268 -3.78 -27.66 -4.95
CA TYR A 268 -2.96 -27.53 -3.75
C TYR A 268 -1.57 -27.04 -4.12
N ASP A 269 -1.01 -26.26 -3.19
CA ASP A 269 0.40 -25.91 -3.04
C ASP A 269 0.78 -24.49 -3.52
N LEU A 270 0.54 -23.51 -2.62
CA LEU A 270 1.07 -22.15 -2.72
C LEU A 270 2.60 -22.16 -2.94
N VAL A 271 3.30 -23.16 -2.38
CA VAL A 271 4.74 -23.36 -2.57
C VAL A 271 5.06 -23.70 -4.02
N ARG A 272 4.28 -24.58 -4.68
CA ARG A 272 4.46 -24.86 -6.12
C ARG A 272 4.11 -23.66 -7.01
N LEU A 273 3.16 -22.83 -6.59
CA LEU A 273 2.77 -21.62 -7.31
C LEU A 273 3.90 -20.59 -7.31
N VAL A 274 4.51 -20.40 -6.13
CA VAL A 274 5.73 -19.60 -5.94
C VAL A 274 6.90 -20.21 -6.71
N ASN A 275 7.15 -21.53 -6.60
CA ASN A 275 8.23 -22.21 -7.33
C ASN A 275 8.10 -22.06 -8.84
N LYS A 276 6.93 -22.32 -9.42
CA LYS A 276 6.71 -22.26 -10.88
C LYS A 276 6.78 -20.83 -11.45
N PHE A 277 6.50 -19.81 -10.63
CA PHE A 277 6.69 -18.41 -11.02
C PHE A 277 8.16 -18.01 -10.95
N ILE A 278 8.87 -18.47 -9.94
CA ILE A 278 10.30 -18.24 -9.72
C ILE A 278 11.17 -18.95 -10.78
N ASP A 279 10.84 -20.20 -11.15
CA ASP A 279 11.55 -20.98 -12.18
C ASP A 279 11.50 -20.30 -13.56
N LYS A 280 10.46 -19.48 -13.82
CA LYS A 280 10.33 -18.68 -15.05
C LYS A 280 11.13 -17.38 -15.03
N VAL A 281 11.54 -16.89 -13.85
CA VAL A 281 12.23 -15.60 -13.69
C VAL A 281 13.76 -15.79 -13.58
N GLY A 282 14.25 -17.03 -13.51
CA GLY A 282 15.69 -17.34 -13.52
C GLY A 282 16.42 -16.81 -12.27
N LEU A 283 15.74 -16.81 -11.12
CA LEU A 283 16.30 -16.37 -9.86
C LEU A 283 17.24 -17.44 -9.28
N ASN A 284 18.29 -17.03 -8.57
CA ASN A 284 19.28 -17.94 -7.99
C ASN A 284 18.69 -18.69 -6.77
N GLU A 285 18.99 -19.98 -6.59
CA GLU A 285 18.38 -20.88 -5.57
C GLU A 285 18.34 -20.28 -4.15
N SER A 286 19.38 -19.54 -3.76
CA SER A 286 19.45 -18.90 -2.42
C SER A 286 18.46 -17.74 -2.20
N MET A 287 17.99 -17.07 -3.24
CA MET A 287 16.94 -16.05 -3.12
C MET A 287 15.54 -16.68 -3.06
N ILE A 288 15.40 -17.83 -3.71
CA ILE A 288 14.18 -18.64 -3.78
C ILE A 288 13.83 -19.17 -2.38
N GLU A 289 14.80 -19.80 -1.71
CA GLU A 289 14.63 -20.31 -0.34
C GLU A 289 14.17 -19.21 0.63
N ARG A 290 14.75 -18.01 0.56
CA ARG A 290 14.41 -16.88 1.46
C ARG A 290 12.98 -16.35 1.29
N VAL A 291 12.43 -16.44 0.08
CA VAL A 291 11.05 -16.01 -0.20
C VAL A 291 10.07 -17.10 0.26
N ILE A 292 10.36 -18.36 -0.07
CA ILE A 292 9.49 -19.52 0.24
C ILE A 292 9.42 -19.81 1.74
N ASP A 293 10.55 -19.82 2.45
CA ASP A 293 10.59 -20.11 3.89
C ASP A 293 9.63 -19.22 4.69
N LYS A 294 9.40 -17.99 4.21
CA LYS A 294 8.51 -17.04 4.87
C LYS A 294 7.04 -17.21 4.54
N PHE A 295 6.67 -17.80 3.41
CA PHE A 295 5.28 -18.15 3.13
C PHE A 295 4.86 -19.41 3.89
N VAL A 296 5.79 -20.36 4.09
CA VAL A 296 5.51 -21.65 4.73
C VAL A 296 5.50 -21.55 6.26
N GLN A 297 6.26 -20.63 6.86
CA GLN A 297 6.37 -20.49 8.33
C GLN A 297 5.31 -19.57 8.97
N VAL A 298 4.39 -19.02 8.20
CA VAL A 298 3.47 -17.97 8.66
C VAL A 298 2.04 -18.52 8.71
N PRO A 299 1.40 -18.58 9.90
CA PRO A 299 0.02 -19.04 10.03
C PRO A 299 -0.91 -18.27 9.10
N ALA A 300 -1.98 -18.90 8.58
CA ALA A 300 -2.96 -18.25 7.70
C ALA A 300 -3.53 -16.91 8.26
N GLN A 301 -3.48 -16.69 9.57
CA GLN A 301 -3.84 -15.42 10.25
C GLN A 301 -2.86 -14.25 10.00
N ARG A 302 -1.71 -14.52 9.39
CA ARG A 302 -0.65 -13.56 9.00
C ARG A 302 -0.40 -13.57 7.49
N PHE A 303 -1.33 -14.19 6.75
CA PHE A 303 -1.25 -14.40 5.31
C PHE A 303 -1.27 -13.08 4.52
N LEU A 304 -1.99 -12.08 5.04
CA LEU A 304 -1.88 -10.70 4.61
C LEU A 304 -0.85 -9.99 5.48
N ARG A 305 0.14 -9.35 4.88
CA ARG A 305 1.16 -8.56 5.59
C ARG A 305 0.64 -7.17 5.93
N MET A 306 -0.57 -7.13 6.49
CA MET A 306 -1.19 -5.90 6.96
C MET A 306 -0.28 -5.21 7.98
N LYS A 307 -0.17 -3.90 7.81
CA LYS A 307 0.73 -3.08 8.59
C LYS A 307 0.12 -2.79 9.95
N ARG A 308 0.99 -2.45 10.90
CA ARG A 308 0.56 -1.97 12.22
C ARG A 308 0.53 -0.46 12.31
N GLY A 309 0.95 0.23 11.27
CA GLY A 309 0.92 1.67 11.18
C GLY A 309 0.88 2.11 9.73
N VAL A 310 0.46 3.36 9.56
CA VAL A 310 0.53 4.10 8.30
C VAL A 310 1.11 5.47 8.61
N SER A 311 1.76 6.03 7.61
CA SER A 311 2.40 7.34 7.72
C SER A 311 1.73 8.32 6.76
N LEU A 312 1.61 9.56 7.20
CA LEU A 312 1.12 10.69 6.45
C LEU A 312 2.21 11.74 6.43
N VAL A 313 2.43 12.38 5.29
CA VAL A 313 3.38 13.48 5.19
C VAL A 313 2.67 14.80 5.42
N VAL A 314 3.33 15.72 6.12
CA VAL A 314 2.92 17.11 6.22
C VAL A 314 3.92 17.95 5.43
N ASP A 315 3.40 18.76 4.52
CA ASP A 315 4.18 19.78 3.83
C ASP A 315 3.39 21.09 3.75
N GLY A 316 4.03 22.17 4.16
CA GLY A 316 3.67 23.53 3.83
C GLY A 316 4.54 23.98 2.67
N SER A 317 3.99 23.90 1.46
CA SER A 317 4.59 24.66 0.36
C SER A 317 4.57 26.15 0.73
N LYS A 318 5.55 26.92 0.22
CA LYS A 318 5.69 28.35 0.57
C LYS A 318 4.42 29.17 0.30
N ASP A 319 3.54 28.69 -0.57
CA ASP A 319 2.36 29.40 -1.07
C ASP A 319 1.03 28.90 -0.45
N GLU A 320 0.99 27.75 0.21
CA GLU A 320 -0.22 27.21 0.84
C GLU A 320 -0.06 27.16 2.36
N LYS A 321 -0.55 28.21 3.04
CA LYS A 321 -0.78 28.18 4.49
C LYS A 321 -2.27 28.04 4.79
N PRO A 322 -2.65 27.16 5.73
CA PRO A 322 -1.80 26.34 6.60
C PRO A 322 -1.22 25.10 5.90
N SER A 323 -0.07 24.61 6.40
CA SER A 323 0.55 23.35 5.98
C SER A 323 -0.47 22.20 6.05
N ARG A 324 -0.43 21.30 5.07
CA ARG A 324 -1.48 20.26 4.90
C ARG A 324 -0.89 18.86 4.90
N ILE A 325 -1.76 17.90 5.22
CA ILE A 325 -1.47 16.49 5.00
C ILE A 325 -1.44 16.25 3.48
N ILE A 326 -0.32 15.70 3.00
CA ILE A 326 -0.22 15.22 1.63
C ILE A 326 -0.92 13.87 1.55
N ALA A 327 -1.99 13.81 0.76
CA ALA A 327 -2.66 12.57 0.40
C ALA A 327 -3.27 12.65 -1.00
N GLY A 328 -3.44 11.49 -1.63
CA GLY A 328 -4.23 11.37 -2.85
C GLY A 328 -5.71 11.58 -2.60
N THR A 329 -6.45 11.98 -3.65
CA THR A 329 -7.89 12.29 -3.60
C THR A 329 -8.74 11.21 -2.93
N TYR A 330 -8.41 9.94 -3.17
CA TYR A 330 -9.18 8.78 -2.70
C TYR A 330 -8.49 7.98 -1.61
N GLN A 331 -7.25 8.34 -1.24
CA GLN A 331 -6.57 7.63 -0.17
C GLN A 331 -7.29 7.88 1.14
N SER A 332 -7.28 6.93 2.06
CA SER A 332 -7.70 7.13 3.45
C SER A 332 -7.02 6.08 4.31
N PRO A 333 -6.64 6.41 5.56
CA PRO A 333 -6.16 5.43 6.51
C PRO A 333 -7.36 4.59 6.97
N ILE A 334 -7.25 3.28 6.77
CA ILE A 334 -8.32 2.32 7.07
C ILE A 334 -7.81 1.38 8.16
N LEU A 335 -8.59 1.28 9.25
CA LEU A 335 -8.41 0.26 10.26
C LEU A 335 -9.20 -0.97 9.87
N VAL A 336 -8.53 -2.12 9.81
CA VAL A 336 -9.16 -3.40 9.50
C VAL A 336 -9.09 -4.28 10.73
N GLN A 337 -10.21 -4.88 11.15
CA GLN A 337 -10.25 -5.93 12.16
C GLN A 337 -10.67 -7.26 11.51
N TRP A 338 -10.10 -8.37 11.97
CA TRP A 338 -10.51 -9.72 11.57
C TRP A 338 -10.74 -10.66 12.76
N ARG A 339 -10.74 -10.10 13.97
CA ARG A 339 -11.44 -10.65 15.13
C ARG A 339 -12.11 -9.52 15.90
N ARG A 340 -13.21 -9.86 16.58
CA ARG A 340 -13.95 -8.95 17.46
C ARG A 340 -13.03 -8.33 18.52
N SER A 341 -13.22 -7.04 18.80
CA SER A 341 -12.65 -6.40 19.99
C SER A 341 -13.49 -6.74 21.23
N GLU A 342 -12.84 -7.15 22.32
CA GLU A 342 -13.52 -7.39 23.61
C GLU A 342 -14.13 -6.09 24.18
N ARG A 343 -13.59 -4.93 23.81
CA ARG A 343 -13.97 -3.62 24.35
C ARG A 343 -14.85 -2.79 23.41
N GLY A 344 -15.19 -3.32 22.23
CA GLY A 344 -15.94 -2.56 21.21
C GLY A 344 -15.16 -1.39 20.59
N ALA A 345 -13.85 -1.30 20.87
CA ALA A 345 -12.97 -0.28 20.34
C ALA A 345 -11.57 -0.82 20.07
N ARG A 346 -10.80 -0.13 19.23
CA ARG A 346 -9.39 -0.39 18.92
C ARG A 346 -8.57 0.85 19.22
N LYS A 347 -7.44 0.70 19.89
CA LYS A 347 -6.59 1.83 20.27
C LYS A 347 -5.51 2.11 19.22
N ILE A 348 -5.44 3.36 18.79
CA ILE A 348 -4.36 3.89 17.97
C ILE A 348 -3.53 4.90 18.75
N CYS A 349 -2.25 5.01 18.41
CA CYS A 349 -1.34 6.07 18.80
C CYS A 349 -0.95 6.89 17.57
N VAL A 350 -1.02 8.20 17.70
CA VAL A 350 -0.68 9.17 16.66
C VAL A 350 0.53 9.96 17.12
N ARG A 351 1.58 10.01 16.31
CA ARG A 351 2.82 10.73 16.61
C ARG A 351 3.14 11.73 15.51
N TYR A 352 3.49 12.95 15.91
CA TYR A 352 3.93 14.03 15.03
C TYR A 352 5.44 14.14 15.09
N THR A 353 6.04 14.19 13.91
CA THR A 353 7.48 14.31 13.74
C THR A 353 7.78 15.48 12.83
N ARG A 354 8.59 16.44 13.29
CA ARG A 354 9.10 17.55 12.47
C ARG A 354 10.42 17.17 11.83
N TYR A 355 10.62 17.61 10.59
CA TYR A 355 11.89 17.48 9.87
C TYR A 355 12.75 18.73 10.06
N VAL A 356 14.05 18.53 10.29
CA VAL A 356 15.05 19.56 10.66
C VAL A 356 16.34 19.42 9.86
#